data_AF-A0A2E0S7T7-F1
#
_entry.id   AF-A0A2E0S7T7-F1
#
_cell.length_a   1.000
_cell.length_b   1.000
_cell.length_c   1.000
_cell.angle_alpha   90.00
_cell.angle_beta   90.00
_cell.angle_gamma   90.00
#
_symmetry.space_group_name_H-M   'P 1'
#
loop_
_entity.id
_entity.type
_entity.pdbx_description
1 polymer ?
#
loop_
_entity_poly.entity_id
_entity_poly.type
_entity_poly.pdbx_seq_one_letter_code
_entity_poly.pdbx_strand_id
1 'polypeptide(L)'
;MEDIKTEELKITKNNITKVIMDNFISKIDNEKKYSLNEFKKLITDSFKEIKELKKKKVVKKNPTKYNIFIKEEIQKLRVEFPDLSNKDLLKKCAERWKEKKDTV
;
A
#
# COMPACT_ATOMS: atom_id res chain seq x y z
N MET A 1 -1.16 16.45 27.26
CA MET A 1 -0.57 15.15 26.88
C MET A 1 -0.26 15.26 25.42
N GLU A 2 1.02 15.37 25.08
CA GLU A 2 1.47 15.54 23.70
C GLU A 2 1.27 14.22 22.97
N ASP A 3 0.36 14.22 21.99
CA ASP A 3 0.24 13.17 20.99
C ASP A 3 1.54 13.13 20.19
N ILE A 4 2.40 12.16 20.49
CA ILE A 4 3.58 11.85 19.69
C ILE A 4 3.09 11.38 18.33
N LYS A 5 3.17 12.32 17.39
CA LYS A 5 3.02 12.17 15.95
C LYS A 5 3.67 10.86 15.49
N THR A 6 2.85 9.83 15.31
CA THR A 6 3.27 8.61 14.61
C THR A 6 3.43 9.00 13.15
N GLU A 7 4.59 9.54 12.81
CA GLU A 7 4.97 9.79 11.42
C GLU A 7 4.99 8.43 10.71
N GLU A 8 3.97 8.21 9.89
CA GLU A 8 3.85 7.01 9.08
C GLU A 8 5.02 6.93 8.09
N LEU A 9 6.15 6.37 8.53
CA LEU A 9 7.32 6.19 7.69
C LEU A 9 6.90 5.40 6.44
N LYS A 10 6.99 6.06 5.28
CA LYS A 10 6.75 5.44 3.98
C LYS A 10 7.92 4.50 3.69
N ILE A 11 7.71 3.21 3.94
CA ILE A 11 8.72 2.17 3.63
C ILE A 11 8.74 1.96 2.12
N THR A 12 9.80 2.43 1.48
CA THR A 12 10.10 2.25 0.06
C THR A 12 11.26 1.27 -0.11
N LYS A 13 11.54 0.83 -1.34
CA LYS A 13 12.70 -0.04 -1.59
C LYS A 13 14.04 0.65 -1.26
N ASN A 14 14.11 1.97 -1.46
CA ASN A 14 15.36 2.73 -1.32
C ASN A 14 15.67 3.09 0.13
N ASN A 15 14.69 3.17 1.03
CA ASN A 15 14.90 3.53 2.44
C ASN A 15 14.72 2.38 3.43
N ILE A 16 14.40 1.17 2.97
CA ILE A 16 14.08 0.04 3.85
C ILE A 16 15.21 -0.30 4.83
N THR A 17 16.46 -0.25 4.35
CA THR A 17 17.64 -0.54 5.18
C THR A 17 17.80 0.48 6.30
N LYS A 18 17.59 1.77 6.01
CA LYS A 18 17.65 2.84 7.01
C LYS A 18 16.56 2.65 8.06
N VAL A 19 15.33 2.37 7.64
CA VAL A 19 14.20 2.15 8.56
C VAL A 19 14.44 0.92 9.46
N ILE A 20 15.03 -0.16 8.94
CA ILE A 20 15.39 -1.33 9.75
C ILE A 20 16.45 -0.97 10.79
N MET A 21 17.46 -0.18 10.39
CA MET A 21 18.52 0.27 11.28
C MET A 21 17.97 1.17 12.40
N ASP A 22 17.13 2.14 12.06
CA ASP A 22 16.51 3.04 13.04
C ASP A 22 15.63 2.27 14.04
N ASN A 23 14.86 1.29 13.57
CA ASN A 23 14.04 0.41 14.42
C ASN A 23 14.91 -0.46 15.34
N PHE A 24 16.03 -0.95 14.82
CA PHE A 24 16.97 -1.75 15.61
C PHE A 24 17.67 -0.90 16.67
N ILE A 25 18.18 0.29 16.32
CA ILE A 25 18.82 1.22 17.25
C ILE A 25 17.85 1.60 18.37
N SER A 26 16.57 1.85 18.04
CA SER A 26 15.54 2.17 19.02
C SER A 26 15.26 1.04 20.04
N LYS A 27 15.66 -0.20 19.72
CA LYS A 27 15.47 -1.38 20.59
C LYS A 27 16.73 -1.76 21.37
N ILE A 28 17.88 -1.16 21.07
CA ILE A 28 19.13 -1.43 21.78
C ILE A 28 19.24 -0.50 22.97
N ASP A 29 19.57 -1.09 24.11
CA ASP A 29 19.97 -0.37 25.30
C ASP A 29 21.51 -0.37 25.43
N ASN A 30 22.12 0.82 25.47
CA ASN A 30 23.58 0.93 25.57
C ASN A 30 24.11 0.55 26.96
N GLU A 31 23.27 0.50 27.99
CA GLU A 31 23.67 0.09 29.34
C GLU A 31 23.68 -1.43 29.50
N LYS A 32 23.04 -2.15 28.56
CA LYS A 32 22.99 -3.62 28.57
C LYS A 32 24.09 -4.21 27.69
N LYS A 33 24.89 -5.11 28.25
CA LYS A 33 25.81 -5.95 27.48
C LYS A 33 25.07 -7.11 26.81
N TYR A 34 24.85 -7.02 25.51
CA TYR A 34 24.25 -8.11 24.74
C TYR A 34 25.29 -9.11 24.26
N SER A 35 24.88 -10.38 24.20
CA SER A 35 25.62 -11.41 23.49
C SER A 35 25.45 -11.30 21.97
N LEU A 36 26.34 -11.93 21.21
CA LEU A 36 26.24 -12.01 19.74
C LEU A 36 24.88 -12.59 19.29
N ASN A 37 24.36 -13.58 20.01
CA ASN A 37 23.09 -14.21 19.68
C ASN A 37 21.90 -13.26 19.91
N GLU A 38 21.94 -12.44 20.96
CA GLU A 38 20.90 -11.43 21.21
C GLU A 38 20.91 -10.35 20.12
N PHE A 39 22.07 -9.86 19.71
CA PHE A 39 22.16 -8.91 18.60
C PHE A 39 21.63 -9.49 17.30
N LYS A 40 22.02 -10.72 16.95
CA LYS A 40 21.48 -11.42 15.77
C LYS A 40 19.96 -11.53 15.83
N LYS A 41 19.40 -11.85 17.01
CA LYS A 41 17.96 -11.97 17.23
C LYS A 41 17.25 -10.63 17.04
N LEU A 42 17.74 -9.56 17.68
CA LEU A 42 17.17 -8.22 17.59
C LEU A 42 17.19 -7.64 16.16
N ILE A 43 18.28 -7.85 15.42
CA ILE A 43 18.37 -7.45 14.00
C ILE A 43 17.38 -8.25 13.17
N THR A 44 17.30 -9.57 13.39
CA THR A 44 16.39 -10.46 12.66
C THR A 44 14.93 -10.07 12.90
N ASP A 45 14.58 -9.79 14.14
CA ASP A 45 13.23 -9.38 14.53
C ASP A 45 12.87 -8.03 13.91
N SER A 46 13.77 -7.05 13.98
CA SER A 46 13.61 -5.74 13.33
C SER A 46 13.44 -5.86 11.82
N PHE A 47 14.22 -6.71 11.17
CA PHE A 47 14.11 -6.96 9.73
C PHE A 47 12.74 -7.57 9.37
N LYS A 48 12.28 -8.57 10.13
CA LYS A 48 10.99 -9.24 9.90
C LYS A 48 9.82 -8.27 10.09
N GLU A 49 9.83 -7.48 11.16
CA GLU A 49 8.79 -6.48 11.44
C GLU A 49 8.63 -5.47 10.30
N ILE A 50 9.73 -4.84 9.86
CA ILE A 50 9.68 -3.86 8.77
C ILE A 50 9.23 -4.51 7.45
N LYS A 51 9.65 -5.76 7.19
CA LYS A 51 9.23 -6.50 5.98
C LYS A 51 7.73 -6.81 6.01
N GLU A 52 7.19 -7.20 7.15
CA GLU A 52 5.74 -7.44 7.31
C GLU A 52 4.94 -6.13 7.25
N LEU A 53 5.43 -5.03 7.84
CA LEU A 53 4.82 -3.71 7.71
C LEU A 53 4.77 -3.25 6.26
N LYS A 54 5.84 -3.49 5.49
CA LYS A 54 5.85 -3.21 4.05
C LYS A 54 4.79 -4.02 3.29
N LYS A 55 4.65 -5.33 3.58
CA LYS A 55 3.61 -6.16 2.97
C LYS A 55 2.20 -5.68 3.34
N LYS A 56 1.97 -5.32 4.61
CA LYS A 56 0.68 -4.79 5.07
C LYS A 56 0.35 -3.41 4.46
N LYS A 57 1.33 -2.54 4.24
CA LYS A 57 1.10 -1.26 3.52
C LYS A 57 0.85 -1.42 2.02
N VAL A 58 1.13 -2.60 1.45
CA VAL A 58 0.71 -2.95 0.07
C VAL A 58 -0.76 -3.41 0.04
N VAL A 59 -1.44 -3.51 1.19
CA VAL A 59 -2.88 -3.78 1.23
C VAL A 59 -3.60 -2.70 0.44
N LYS A 60 -4.34 -3.20 -0.56
CA LYS A 60 -5.01 -2.51 -1.66
C LYS A 60 -5.54 -1.13 -1.24
N LYS A 61 -5.04 -0.07 -1.87
CA LYS A 61 -5.73 1.24 -1.86
C LYS A 61 -7.21 0.98 -2.16
N ASN A 62 -8.09 1.51 -1.32
CA ASN A 62 -9.53 1.44 -1.58
C ASN A 62 -9.78 1.92 -3.02
N PRO A 63 -10.53 1.16 -3.84
CA PRO A 63 -10.77 1.53 -5.21
C PRO A 63 -11.39 2.93 -5.24
N THR A 64 -10.79 3.84 -5.99
CA THR A 64 -11.32 5.19 -6.20
C THR A 64 -12.76 5.09 -6.73
N LYS A 65 -13.60 6.12 -6.50
CA LYS A 65 -14.98 6.16 -7.06
C LYS A 65 -15.01 5.81 -8.56
N TYR A 66 -14.00 6.25 -9.31
CA TYR A 66 -13.79 5.88 -10.71
C TYR A 66 -13.55 4.37 -10.92
N ASN A 67 -12.68 3.73 -10.14
CA ASN A 67 -12.39 2.30 -10.28
C ASN A 67 -13.60 1.42 -9.94
N ILE A 68 -14.42 1.85 -8.98
CA ILE A 68 -15.68 1.18 -8.64
C ILE A 68 -16.66 1.31 -9.83
N PHE A 69 -16.83 2.54 -10.33
CA PHE A 69 -17.69 2.84 -11.48
C PHE A 69 -17.30 2.03 -12.73
N ILE A 70 -16.01 2.05 -13.09
CA ILE A 70 -15.50 1.30 -14.25
C ILE A 70 -15.80 -0.20 -14.11
N LYS A 71 -15.64 -0.77 -12.92
CA LYS A 71 -15.89 -2.21 -12.69
C LYS A 71 -17.37 -2.55 -12.90
N GLU A 72 -18.28 -1.79 -12.32
CA GLU A 72 -19.73 -2.01 -12.47
C GLU A 72 -20.19 -1.80 -13.91
N GLU A 73 -19.69 -0.76 -14.55
CA GLU A 73 -20.17 -0.34 -15.85
C GLU A 73 -19.55 -1.17 -16.99
N ILE A 74 -18.30 -1.63 -16.86
CA ILE A 74 -17.75 -2.68 -17.75
C ILE A 74 -18.53 -3.99 -17.62
N GLN A 75 -18.96 -4.36 -16.40
CA GLN A 75 -19.75 -5.59 -16.21
C GLN A 75 -21.09 -5.49 -16.95
N LYS A 76 -21.76 -4.34 -16.92
CA LYS A 76 -22.99 -4.09 -17.71
C LYS A 76 -22.70 -4.08 -19.22
N LEU A 77 -21.67 -3.35 -19.65
CA LEU A 77 -21.32 -3.24 -21.07
C LEU A 77 -20.89 -4.59 -21.66
N ARG A 78 -20.31 -5.49 -20.87
CA ARG A 78 -19.96 -6.85 -21.30
C ARG A 78 -21.19 -7.74 -21.52
N VAL A 79 -22.30 -7.47 -20.82
CA VAL A 79 -23.58 -8.13 -21.01
C VAL A 79 -24.34 -7.52 -22.21
N GLU A 80 -24.30 -6.19 -22.35
CA GLU A 80 -24.92 -5.48 -23.49
C GLU A 80 -24.15 -5.68 -24.81
N PHE A 81 -22.83 -5.82 -24.75
CA PHE A 81 -21.95 -5.96 -25.91
C PHE A 81 -20.87 -7.03 -25.66
N PRO A 82 -21.23 -8.32 -25.67
CA PRO A 82 -20.28 -9.42 -25.49
C PRO A 82 -19.26 -9.54 -26.64
N ASP A 83 -19.55 -8.93 -27.78
CA ASP A 83 -18.73 -8.94 -29.01
C ASP A 83 -17.64 -7.84 -29.01
N LEU A 84 -17.74 -6.85 -28.12
CA LEU A 84 -16.77 -5.75 -28.05
C LEU A 84 -15.52 -6.17 -27.26
N SER A 85 -14.36 -5.80 -27.77
CA SER A 85 -13.08 -6.00 -27.08
C SER A 85 -13.04 -5.19 -25.78
N ASN A 86 -12.31 -5.70 -24.77
CA ASN A 86 -12.13 -5.02 -23.49
C ASN A 86 -11.62 -3.57 -23.63
N LYS A 87 -10.88 -3.24 -24.70
CA LYS A 87 -10.45 -1.87 -25.01
C LYS A 87 -11.63 -0.96 -25.36
N ASP A 88 -12.58 -1.44 -26.15
CA ASP A 88 -13.74 -0.66 -26.59
C ASP A 88 -14.76 -0.51 -25.46
N LEU A 89 -14.93 -1.55 -24.64
CA LEU A 89 -15.73 -1.49 -23.42
C LEU A 89 -15.18 -0.43 -22.46
N LEU A 90 -13.87 -0.38 -22.25
CA LEU A 90 -13.23 0.63 -21.40
C LEU A 90 -13.40 2.05 -21.96
N LYS A 91 -13.32 2.23 -23.28
CA LYS A 91 -13.50 3.53 -23.94
C LYS A 91 -14.93 4.07 -23.75
N LYS A 92 -15.95 3.24 -24.02
CA LYS A 92 -17.36 3.59 -23.75
C LYS A 92 -17.62 3.89 -22.27
N CYS A 93 -16.98 3.13 -21.38
CA CYS A 93 -17.10 3.31 -19.95
C CYS A 93 -16.49 4.65 -19.47
N ALA A 94 -15.37 5.06 -20.07
CA ALA A 94 -14.75 6.37 -19.82
C ALA A 94 -15.59 7.54 -20.36
N GLU A 95 -16.24 7.38 -21.53
CA GLU A 95 -17.18 8.37 -22.08
C GLU A 95 -18.38 8.56 -21.13
N ARG A 96 -19.03 7.47 -20.70
CA ARG A 96 -20.13 7.51 -19.72
C ARG A 96 -19.72 8.14 -18.38
N TRP A 97 -18.48 7.93 -17.92
CA TRP A 97 -17.97 8.58 -16.72
C TRP A 97 -17.79 10.10 -16.89
N LYS A 98 -17.35 10.53 -18.08
CA LYS A 98 -17.16 11.95 -18.40
C LYS A 98 -18.50 12.68 -18.45
N GLU A 99 -19.51 12.10 -19.13
CA GLU A 99 -20.87 12.65 -19.17
C GLU A 99 -21.48 12.77 -17.76
N LYS A 100 -21.28 11.75 -16.93
CA LYS A 100 -21.74 11.74 -15.53
C LYS A 100 -21.04 12.79 -14.65
N LYS A 101 -19.82 13.21 -15.01
CA LYS A 101 -19.09 14.28 -14.35
C LYS A 101 -19.45 15.68 -14.85
N ASP A 102 -19.85 15.81 -16.11
CA ASP A 102 -20.27 17.09 -16.71
C ASP A 102 -21.69 17.49 -16.26
N THR A 103 -22.50 16.52 -15.84
CA THR A 103 -23.90 16.74 -15.42
C THR A 103 -24.05 17.05 -13.92
N VAL A 104 -22.95 17.20 -13.15
CA VAL A 104 -22.98 17.49 -11.70
C VAL A 104 -22.13 18.70 -11.36
#